data_AF-A0A3M2D889-F1
#
_entry.id   AF-A0A3M2D889-F1
#
_cell.length_a   1.000
_cell.length_b   1.000
_cell.length_c   1.000
_cell.angle_alpha   90.00
_cell.angle_beta   90.00
_cell.angle_gamma   90.00
#
_symmetry.space_group_name_H-M   'P 1'
#
loop_
_entity.id
_entity.type
_entity.pdbx_description
1 polymer ?
#
loop_
_entity_poly.entity_id
_entity_poly.type
_entity_poly.pdbx_seq_one_letter_code
_entity_poly.pdbx_strand_id
1 'polypeptide(L)'
;MERETPAFTNIYQLSGVDDRERGFTRQVRVKRIGERYQAVLSYEKFRIEGQAADSEEAAMQTLIQALHARGYTQIRTQLIFRADRYLGSQEPWREYADPRTRAGRNIVWGWMTRWLQRLWTR
;
A
#
# COMPACT_ATOMS: atom_id res chain seq x y z
N MET A 1 -8.22 29.41 11.21
CA MET A 1 -7.29 28.28 11.00
C MET A 1 -8.16 27.09 10.63
N GLU A 2 -8.63 27.06 9.38
CA GLU A 2 -9.47 25.98 8.89
C GLU A 2 -8.64 24.70 8.91
N ARG A 3 -9.11 23.70 9.63
CA ARG A 3 -8.57 22.35 9.50
C ARG A 3 -8.95 21.92 8.10
N GLU A 4 -7.99 21.83 7.18
CA GLU A 4 -8.17 21.17 5.90
C GLU A 4 -8.84 19.82 6.18
N THR A 5 -10.09 19.67 5.74
CA THR A 5 -10.81 18.41 5.82
C THR A 5 -9.93 17.36 5.16
N PRO A 6 -9.52 16.29 5.86
CA PRO A 6 -8.64 15.30 5.25
C PRO A 6 -9.35 14.78 3.99
N ALA A 7 -8.65 14.84 2.85
CA ALA A 7 -9.11 14.25 1.61
C ALA A 7 -9.67 12.85 1.92
N PHE A 8 -10.94 12.61 1.56
CA PHE A 8 -11.64 11.37 1.89
C PHE A 8 -10.72 10.18 1.57
N THR A 9 -10.41 9.42 2.60
CA THR A 9 -9.43 8.33 2.50
C THR A 9 -10.17 7.03 2.75
N ASN A 10 -10.13 6.13 1.78
CA ASN A 10 -10.58 4.77 2.00
C ASN A 10 -9.49 3.99 2.73
N ILE A 11 -9.88 3.22 3.73
CA ILE A 11 -8.95 2.44 4.54
C ILE A 11 -9.21 0.97 4.29
N TYR A 12 -8.13 0.27 3.94
CA TYR A 12 -8.11 -1.17 3.77
C TYR A 12 -7.34 -1.81 4.91
N GLN A 13 -7.81 -2.95 5.38
CA GLN A 13 -6.98 -3.90 6.09
C GLN A 13 -6.20 -4.71 5.05
N LEU A 14 -4.89 -4.77 5.18
CA LEU A 14 -3.99 -5.58 4.37
C LEU A 14 -3.38 -6.65 5.26
N SER A 15 -3.42 -7.90 4.81
CA SER A 15 -2.76 -9.03 5.45
C SER A 15 -1.90 -9.80 4.46
N GLY A 16 -0.87 -10.48 4.95
CA GLY A 16 -0.01 -11.33 4.14
C GLY A 16 1.19 -11.83 4.94
N VAL A 17 2.23 -12.20 4.20
CA VAL A 17 3.52 -12.65 4.73
C VAL A 17 4.60 -11.62 4.35
N ASP A 18 5.42 -11.19 5.32
CA ASP A 18 6.51 -10.23 5.11
C ASP A 18 7.77 -10.91 4.53
N ASP A 19 8.80 -10.10 4.25
CA ASP A 19 10.08 -10.54 3.69
C ASP A 19 10.88 -11.48 4.62
N ARG A 20 10.47 -11.59 5.88
CA ARG A 20 11.03 -12.48 6.91
C ARG A 20 10.15 -13.69 7.17
N GLU A 21 9.18 -13.94 6.29
CA GLU A 21 8.23 -15.05 6.37
C GLU A 21 7.32 -14.99 7.61
N ARG A 22 7.07 -13.77 8.13
CA ARG A 22 6.17 -13.54 9.26
C ARG A 22 4.82 -13.06 8.77
N GLY A 23 3.75 -13.62 9.33
CA GLY A 23 2.39 -13.12 9.10
C GLY A 23 2.24 -11.69 9.62
N PHE A 24 1.56 -10.83 8.85
CA PHE A 24 1.28 -9.46 9.26
C PHE A 24 -0.12 -9.01 8.85
N THR A 25 -0.63 -8.00 9.56
CA THR A 25 -1.88 -7.31 9.26
C THR A 25 -1.73 -5.83 9.57
N ARG A 26 -1.99 -4.95 8.62
CA ARG A 26 -1.83 -3.48 8.74
C ARG A 26 -2.88 -2.73 7.94
N GLN A 27 -2.99 -1.43 8.20
CA GLN A 27 -3.88 -0.57 7.42
C GLN A 27 -3.15 0.03 6.23
N VAL A 28 -3.83 0.04 5.09
CA VAL A 28 -3.48 0.83 3.91
C VAL A 28 -4.49 1.95 3.78
N ARG A 29 -3.97 3.17 3.55
CA ARG A 29 -4.78 4.35 3.27
C ARG A 29 -4.70 4.66 1.79
N VAL A 30 -5.84 4.76 1.11
CA VAL A 30 -5.93 5.30 -0.25
C VAL A 30 -6.39 6.74 -0.17
N LYS A 31 -5.50 7.66 -0.55
CA LYS A 31 -5.79 9.10 -0.59
C LYS A 31 -5.96 9.59 -2.01
N ARG A 32 -6.83 10.57 -2.21
CA ARG A 32 -6.93 11.33 -3.47
C ARG A 32 -5.87 12.44 -3.50
N ILE A 33 -5.15 12.56 -4.61
CA ILE A 33 -4.13 13.58 -4.88
C ILE A 33 -4.46 14.21 -6.23
N GLY A 34 -5.18 15.34 -6.21
CA GLY A 34 -5.78 15.92 -7.41
C GLY A 34 -6.83 14.97 -8.01
N GLU A 35 -6.61 14.55 -9.25
CA GLU A 35 -7.48 13.59 -9.96
C GLU A 35 -7.01 12.12 -9.82
N ARG A 36 -5.89 11.88 -9.14
CA ARG A 36 -5.30 10.54 -8.98
C ARG A 36 -5.48 10.02 -7.56
N TYR A 37 -5.22 8.74 -7.38
CA TYR A 37 -5.26 8.03 -6.11
C TYR A 37 -3.90 7.46 -5.77
N GLN A 38 -3.52 7.46 -4.49
CA GLN A 38 -2.28 6.86 -4.01
C GLN A 38 -2.55 5.99 -2.79
N ALA A 39 -2.15 4.71 -2.85
CA ALA A 39 -2.22 3.79 -1.72
C ALA A 39 -0.92 3.85 -0.90
N VAL A 40 -1.08 3.91 0.42
CA VAL A 40 0.03 4.05 1.37
C VAL A 40 -0.13 3.03 2.49
N LEU A 41 0.86 2.15 2.62
CA LEU A 41 1.03 1.29 3.78
C LEU A 41 1.91 2.00 4.82
N SER A 42 1.46 2.01 6.07
CA SER A 42 2.26 2.44 7.22
C SER A 42 2.57 1.24 8.10
N TYR A 43 3.85 0.90 8.27
CA TYR A 43 4.31 -0.21 9.10
C TYR A 43 5.43 0.27 10.03
N GLU A 44 5.15 0.30 11.33
CA GLU A 44 6.09 0.76 12.37
C GLU A 44 6.76 2.09 11.99
N LYS A 45 8.07 2.07 11.68
CA LYS A 45 8.85 3.26 11.32
C LYS A 45 8.99 3.48 9.80
N PHE A 46 8.45 2.60 8.96
CA PHE A 46 8.57 2.71 7.51
C PHE A 46 7.22 2.86 6.81
N ARG A 47 7.26 3.56 5.69
CA ARG A 47 6.11 3.87 4.85
C ARG A 47 6.40 3.39 3.45
N ILE A 48 5.49 2.60 2.89
CA ILE A 48 5.57 2.14 1.50
C ILE A 48 4.44 2.80 0.76
N GLU A 49 4.78 3.56 -0.27
CA GLU A 49 3.81 4.23 -1.12
C GLU A 49 3.78 3.56 -2.49
N GLY A 50 2.58 3.24 -2.96
CA GLY A 50 2.34 2.92 -4.36
C GLY A 50 2.48 4.18 -5.23
N GLN A 51 2.62 3.97 -6.54
CA GLN A 51 2.53 5.04 -7.52
C GLN A 51 1.09 5.56 -7.60
N ALA A 52 0.94 6.88 -7.82
CA ALA A 52 -0.37 7.47 -8.03
C ALA A 52 -0.97 6.96 -9.36
N ALA A 53 -2.25 6.61 -9.34
CA ALA A 53 -2.96 6.03 -10.48
C ALA A 53 -4.36 6.64 -10.65
N ASP A 54 -5.00 6.37 -11.78
CA ASP A 54 -6.27 7.01 -12.15
C ASP A 54 -7.49 6.40 -11.44
N SER A 55 -7.29 5.27 -10.76
CA SER A 55 -8.30 4.65 -9.90
C SER A 55 -7.68 4.16 -8.59
N GLU A 56 -8.53 4.03 -7.58
CA GLU A 56 -8.17 3.45 -6.28
C GLU A 56 -7.68 2.00 -6.40
N GLU A 57 -8.30 1.21 -7.26
CA GLU A 57 -7.87 -0.16 -7.55
C GLU A 57 -6.48 -0.19 -8.19
N ALA A 58 -6.22 0.68 -9.17
CA ALA A 58 -4.90 0.77 -9.79
C ALA A 58 -3.85 1.25 -8.77
N ALA A 59 -4.20 2.20 -7.89
CA ALA A 59 -3.31 2.67 -6.83
C ALA A 59 -3.00 1.56 -5.80
N MET A 60 -3.97 0.72 -5.47
CA MET A 60 -3.74 -0.46 -4.64
C MET A 60 -2.81 -1.44 -5.36
N GLN A 61 -3.04 -1.72 -6.64
CA GLN A 61 -2.21 -2.63 -7.42
C GLN A 61 -0.74 -2.19 -7.47
N THR A 62 -0.46 -0.89 -7.62
CA THR A 62 0.92 -0.37 -7.61
C THR A 62 1.59 -0.55 -6.23
N LEU A 63 0.84 -0.41 -5.14
CA LEU A 63 1.35 -0.73 -3.79
C LEU A 63 1.64 -2.22 -3.63
N ILE A 64 0.74 -3.09 -4.09
CA ILE A 64 0.94 -4.55 -4.04
C ILE A 64 2.19 -4.96 -4.82
N GLN A 65 2.41 -4.40 -6.00
CA GLN A 65 3.65 -4.61 -6.77
C GLN A 65 4.89 -4.14 -6.00
N ALA A 66 4.83 -2.98 -5.32
CA ALA A 66 5.92 -2.49 -4.50
C ALA A 66 6.21 -3.37 -3.26
N LEU A 67 5.19 -4.04 -2.72
CA LEU A 67 5.32 -5.02 -1.64
C LEU A 67 5.92 -6.34 -2.14
N HIS A 68 5.43 -6.87 -3.26
CA HIS A 68 6.02 -8.06 -3.88
C HIS A 68 7.48 -7.85 -4.27
N ALA A 69 7.84 -6.67 -4.79
CA ALA A 69 9.23 -6.31 -5.09
C ALA A 69 10.13 -6.30 -3.84
N ARG A 70 9.55 -6.17 -2.64
CA ARG A 70 10.23 -6.27 -1.34
C ARG A 70 10.20 -7.68 -0.73
N GLY A 71 9.57 -8.64 -1.40
CA GLY A 71 9.49 -10.03 -0.94
C GLY A 71 8.24 -10.39 -0.14
N TYR A 72 7.25 -9.48 -0.05
CA TYR A 72 5.97 -9.77 0.59
C TYR A 72 5.13 -10.69 -0.31
N THR A 73 4.38 -11.61 0.29
CA THR A 73 3.58 -12.63 -0.43
C THR A 73 2.24 -12.88 0.24
N GLN A 74 1.38 -13.66 -0.40
CA GLN A 74 0.04 -14.05 0.06
C GLN A 74 -0.80 -12.84 0.46
N ILE A 75 -0.66 -11.74 -0.31
CA ILE A 75 -1.27 -10.48 0.06
C ILE A 75 -2.77 -10.53 -0.23
N ARG A 76 -3.55 -10.05 0.74
CA ARG A 76 -4.98 -9.81 0.59
C ARG A 76 -5.39 -8.51 1.27
N THR A 77 -6.44 -7.88 0.75
CA THR A 77 -6.98 -6.63 1.30
C THR A 77 -8.49 -6.72 1.52
N GLN A 78 -8.99 -6.09 2.57
CA GLN A 78 -10.42 -5.91 2.85
C GLN A 78 -10.68 -4.42 3.09
N LEU A 79 -11.71 -3.86 2.44
CA LEU A 79 -12.12 -2.46 2.69
C LEU A 79 -12.82 -2.39 4.06
N ILE A 80 -12.29 -1.57 4.97
CA ILE A 80 -12.82 -1.45 6.35
C ILE A 80 -13.41 -0.06 6.63
N PHE A 81 -12.99 0.97 5.90
CA PHE A 81 -13.63 2.29 5.90
C PHE A 81 -13.77 2.81 4.48
N ARG A 82 -14.97 3.28 4.15
CA ARG A 82 -15.22 4.07 2.94
C ARG A 82 -15.53 5.50 3.35
N ALA A 83 -14.60 6.42 3.07
CA ALA A 83 -14.64 7.78 3.59
C ALA A 83 -14.83 7.80 5.13
N ASP A 84 -15.95 8.30 5.62
CA ASP A 84 -16.32 8.38 7.03
C ASP A 84 -17.11 7.15 7.53
N ARG A 85 -17.57 6.28 6.64
CA ARG A 85 -18.36 5.10 6.98
C ARG A 85 -17.45 3.92 7.33
N TYR A 86 -17.60 3.43 8.56
CA TYR A 86 -17.02 2.15 8.98
C TYR A 86 -17.82 0.98 8.38
N LEU A 87 -17.12 0.06 7.71
CA LEU A 87 -17.69 -1.15 7.11
C LEU A 87 -17.34 -2.41 7.92
N GLY A 88 -16.32 -2.35 8.79
CA GLY A 88 -15.84 -3.52 9.52
C GLY A 88 -15.44 -4.66 8.59
N SER A 89 -15.87 -5.89 8.90
CA SER A 89 -15.57 -7.08 8.10
C SER A 89 -16.65 -7.44 7.07
N GLN A 90 -17.50 -6.49 6.70
CA GLN A 90 -18.64 -6.75 5.80
C GLN A 90 -18.23 -6.92 4.33
N GLU A 91 -17.10 -6.35 3.94
CA GLU A 91 -16.58 -6.43 2.57
C GLU A 91 -15.78 -7.72 2.36
N PRO A 92 -15.78 -8.33 1.17
CA PRO A 92 -14.99 -9.51 0.89
C PRO A 92 -13.49 -9.20 0.90
N TRP A 93 -12.69 -10.21 1.24
CA TRP A 93 -11.24 -10.16 1.00
C TRP A 93 -10.96 -10.23 -0.49
N ARG A 94 -10.13 -9.31 -0.96
CA ARG A 94 -9.54 -9.36 -2.30
C ARG A 94 -8.13 -9.92 -2.20
N GLU A 95 -7.87 -11.00 -2.92
CA GLU A 95 -6.58 -11.67 -2.96
C GLU A 95 -5.74 -11.17 -4.14
N TYR A 96 -4.42 -11.12 -3.96
CA TYR A 96 -3.47 -10.75 -5.00
C TYR A 96 -2.51 -11.92 -5.22
N ALA A 97 -2.39 -12.35 -6.48
CA ALA A 97 -1.55 -13.47 -6.84
C ALA A 97 -0.07 -13.15 -6.63
N ASP A 98 0.65 -14.09 -6.02
CA ASP A 98 2.09 -13.97 -5.84
C ASP A 98 2.82 -13.94 -7.20
N PRO A 99 3.94 -13.21 -7.31
CA PRO A 99 4.74 -13.19 -8.52
C PRO A 99 5.28 -14.60 -8.80
N ARG A 100 5.12 -15.07 -10.05
CA ARG A 100 5.53 -16.43 -10.50
C ARG A 100 7.01 -16.73 -10.26
N THR A 101 7.83 -15.69 -10.21
CA THR A 101 9.24 -15.77 -9.81
C THR A 101 9.35 -15.06 -8.47
N ARG A 102 9.66 -15.79 -7.40
CA ARG A 102 10.28 -15.20 -6.19
C ARG A 102 11.64 -14.71 -6.64
N ALA A 103 11.68 -13.56 -7.32
CA ALA A 103 12.91 -12.97 -7.85
C ALA A 103 13.89 -12.92 -6.68
N GLY A 104 14.93 -13.74 -6.75
CA GLY A 104 15.79 -14.03 -5.63
C GLY A 104 16.53 -12.78 -5.20
N ARG A 105 16.05 -12.10 -4.16
CA ARG A 105 16.74 -11.13 -3.28
C ARG A 105 17.63 -10.02 -3.88
N ASN A 106 17.88 -9.93 -5.18
CA ASN A 106 18.72 -8.91 -5.83
C ASN A 106 18.33 -8.80 -7.32
N ILE A 107 18.54 -7.63 -7.93
CA ILE A 107 18.35 -7.27 -9.36
C ILE A 107 17.07 -6.45 -9.70
N VAL A 108 16.56 -5.59 -8.80
CA VAL A 108 15.75 -4.42 -9.21
C VAL A 108 16.04 -3.16 -8.35
N TRP A 109 17.22 -3.08 -7.73
CA TRP A 109 17.62 -1.92 -6.93
C TRP A 109 18.14 -0.72 -7.76
N GLY A 110 18.30 -0.86 -9.09
CA GLY A 110 19.08 0.07 -9.92
C GLY A 110 18.35 1.27 -10.53
N TRP A 111 17.02 1.29 -10.63
CA TRP A 111 16.28 2.36 -11.34
C TRP A 111 15.29 3.13 -10.47
N MET A 112 14.90 2.59 -9.30
CA MET A 112 13.86 3.16 -8.43
C MET A 112 14.40 3.91 -7.18
N THR A 113 15.72 4.01 -7.01
CA THR A 113 16.35 4.66 -5.84
C THR A 113 16.47 6.19 -5.96
N ARG A 114 16.16 6.80 -7.10
CA ARG A 114 16.26 8.26 -7.28
C ARG A 114 15.19 9.10 -6.57
N TRP A 115 14.20 8.48 -5.90
CA TRP A 115 13.11 9.20 -5.22
C TRP A 115 13.04 8.98 -3.70
N LEU A 116 13.97 8.23 -3.11
CA LEU A 116 13.93 7.83 -1.69
C LEU A 116 14.87 8.61 -0.74
N GLN A 117 15.52 9.69 -1.18
CA GLN A 117 16.48 10.44 -0.32
C GLN A 117 16.06 11.86 0.10
N ARG A 118 14.85 12.34 -0.23
CA ARG A 118 14.49 13.75 0.06
C ARG A 118 13.53 13.96 1.25
N LEU A 119 13.64 13.19 2.33
CA LEU A 119 13.05 13.58 3.64
C LEU A 119 13.85 13.09 4.88
N TRP A 120 15.13 12.74 4.74
CA TRP A 120 16.01 12.52 5.90
C TRP A 120 17.22 13.47 5.85
N THR A 121 16.93 14.74 6.12
CA THR A 121 17.87 15.73 6.63
C THR A 121 17.07 16.80 7.33
N ARG A 122 16.90 16.64 8.64
CA ARG A 122 17.12 17.67 9.64
C ARG A 122 17.26 16.99 11.00
#